data_AF-A0A6L3MYY9-F1
#
_entry.id   AF-A0A6L3MYY9-F1
#
_cell.length_a   1.000
_cell.length_b   1.000
_cell.length_c   1.000
_cell.angle_alpha   90.00
_cell.angle_beta   90.00
_cell.angle_gamma   90.00
#
_symmetry.space_group_name_H-M   'P 1'
#
loop_
_entity.id
_entity.type
_entity.pdbx_description
1 polymer ?
#
loop_
_entity_poly.entity_id
_entity_poly.type
_entity_poly.pdbx_seq_one_letter_code
_entity_poly.pdbx_strand_id
1 'polypeptide(L)'
;AADAPVRAHGAAGWLLQHLRDGFAGVLFGLPGDAPALAQAVAGLALPVKPVLVVPRGQAQAVQGAPGVDVLEDVDGLAAQRYDAKPGTFYLLRPDQHVCARMRALDRQAVGDALARATCAA
;
A
#
# COMPACT_ATOMS: atom_id res chain seq x y z
N ALA A 1 7.30 5.27 9.53
CA ALA A 1 7.86 4.43 8.44
C ALA A 1 8.86 5.27 7.63
N ALA A 2 9.64 4.67 6.72
CA ALA A 2 10.56 5.45 5.89
C ALA A 2 9.78 6.20 4.79
N ASP A 3 10.10 7.47 4.55
CA ASP A 3 9.53 8.18 3.40
C ASP A 3 10.31 7.86 2.13
N ALA A 4 9.79 8.22 0.95
CA ALA A 4 10.46 8.11 -0.35
C ALA A 4 9.82 9.04 -1.37
N PRO A 5 10.60 9.61 -2.32
CA PRO A 5 10.02 10.35 -3.43
C PRO A 5 9.20 9.40 -4.32
N VAL A 6 8.00 9.83 -4.70
CA VAL A 6 7.09 9.11 -5.60
C VAL A 6 6.44 10.09 -6.57
N ARG A 7 5.76 9.59 -7.60
CA ARG A 7 4.81 10.40 -8.38
C ARG A 7 3.39 9.88 -8.25
N ALA A 8 2.46 10.79 -8.04
CA ALA A 8 1.02 10.52 -8.07
C ALA A 8 0.41 11.32 -9.22
N HIS A 9 -0.30 10.64 -10.13
CA HIS A 9 -0.91 11.28 -11.31
C HIS A 9 0.07 12.17 -12.11
N GLY A 10 1.33 11.75 -12.21
CA GLY A 10 2.39 12.48 -12.91
C GLY A 10 3.04 13.63 -12.12
N ALA A 11 2.50 14.02 -10.96
CA ALA A 11 3.09 15.03 -10.09
C ALA A 11 4.05 14.40 -9.07
N ALA A 12 5.20 15.04 -8.83
CA ALA A 12 6.15 14.60 -7.81
C ALA A 12 5.61 14.85 -6.39
N GLY A 13 5.92 13.94 -5.48
CA GLY A 13 5.49 14.01 -4.08
C GLY A 13 6.28 13.04 -3.20
N TRP A 14 5.77 12.81 -2.00
CA TRP A 14 6.40 11.97 -0.98
C TRP A 14 5.44 10.86 -0.53
N LEU A 15 5.94 9.64 -0.43
CA LEU A 15 5.15 8.44 -0.11
C LEU A 15 4.29 8.64 1.14
N LEU A 16 4.86 9.11 2.25
CA LEU A 16 4.13 9.23 3.51
C LEU A 16 2.93 10.18 3.44
N GLN A 17 2.94 11.14 2.50
CA GLN A 17 1.80 12.01 2.28
C GLN A 17 0.57 11.23 1.77
N HIS A 18 0.75 10.09 1.13
CA HIS A 18 -0.34 9.25 0.65
C HIS A 18 -0.84 8.25 1.69
N LEU A 19 -0.13 8.08 2.80
CA LEU A 19 -0.40 7.03 3.81
C LEU A 19 -1.05 7.58 5.09
N ARG A 20 -1.45 8.85 5.10
CA ARG A 20 -2.17 9.48 6.22
C ARG A 20 -3.67 9.14 6.17
N ASP A 21 -4.41 9.67 7.15
CA ASP A 21 -5.87 9.63 7.24
C ASP A 21 -6.49 8.25 7.56
N GLY A 22 -5.71 7.36 8.18
CA GLY A 22 -6.20 6.07 8.66
C GLY A 22 -5.17 4.95 8.53
N PHE A 23 -5.64 3.70 8.54
CA PHE A 23 -4.80 2.59 8.15
C PHE A 23 -4.55 2.61 6.65
N ALA A 24 -3.32 2.31 6.23
CA ALA A 24 -2.94 2.22 4.83
C ALA A 24 -2.37 0.83 4.52
N GLY A 25 -2.86 0.22 3.44
CA GLY A 25 -2.36 -1.03 2.90
C GLY A 25 -1.51 -0.74 1.66
N VAL A 26 -0.20 -0.83 1.80
CA VAL A 26 0.77 -0.52 0.74
C VAL A 26 1.24 -1.80 0.08
N LEU A 27 0.95 -1.97 -1.21
CA LEU A 27 1.45 -3.08 -2.01
C LEU A 27 2.52 -2.58 -2.98
N PHE A 28 3.68 -3.22 -3.00
CA PHE A 28 4.68 -3.01 -4.04
C PHE A 28 4.45 -4.05 -5.15
N GLY A 29 4.11 -3.62 -6.36
CA GLY A 29 3.67 -4.53 -7.41
C GLY A 29 3.53 -3.88 -8.78
N LEU A 30 2.67 -4.46 -9.60
CA LEU A 30 2.33 -4.01 -10.94
C LEU A 30 0.89 -3.48 -10.97
N PRO A 31 0.50 -2.67 -11.96
CA PRO A 31 -0.87 -2.16 -12.08
C PRO A 31 -1.96 -3.23 -12.04
N GLY A 32 -1.67 -4.44 -12.56
CA GLY A 32 -2.60 -5.58 -12.54
C GLY A 32 -2.95 -6.08 -11.13
N ASP A 33 -2.21 -5.69 -10.10
CA ASP A 33 -2.42 -6.13 -8.72
C ASP A 33 -3.49 -5.29 -7.99
N ALA A 34 -3.92 -4.15 -8.55
CA ALA A 34 -4.85 -3.27 -7.85
C ALA A 34 -6.20 -3.91 -7.52
N PRO A 35 -6.85 -4.73 -8.39
CA PRO A 35 -8.09 -5.41 -8.03
C PRO A 35 -7.92 -6.38 -6.85
N ALA A 36 -6.78 -7.08 -6.79
CA ALA A 36 -6.46 -7.97 -5.68
C ALA A 36 -6.22 -7.20 -4.38
N LEU A 37 -5.51 -6.07 -4.46
CA LEU A 37 -5.31 -5.16 -3.32
C LEU A 37 -6.65 -4.61 -2.80
N ALA A 38 -7.50 -4.09 -3.69
CA ALA A 38 -8.82 -3.59 -3.35
C ALA A 38 -9.68 -4.66 -2.67
N GLN A 39 -9.68 -5.88 -3.22
CA GLN A 39 -10.37 -7.02 -2.62
C GLN A 39 -9.77 -7.43 -1.27
N ALA A 40 -8.46 -7.36 -1.07
CA ALA A 40 -7.84 -7.73 0.20
C ALA A 40 -8.22 -6.80 1.35
N VAL A 41 -8.45 -5.51 1.07
CA VAL A 41 -8.81 -4.51 2.09
C VAL A 41 -10.32 -4.28 2.24
N ALA A 42 -11.13 -4.71 1.27
CA ALA A 42 -12.58 -4.51 1.29
C ALA A 42 -13.25 -5.23 2.47
N GLY A 43 -14.15 -4.55 3.17
CA GLY A 43 -14.96 -5.14 4.24
C GLY A 43 -14.18 -5.61 5.48
N LEU A 44 -12.96 -5.13 5.67
CA LEU A 44 -12.25 -5.30 6.94
C LEU A 44 -12.94 -4.52 8.07
N ALA A 45 -12.68 -4.91 9.31
CA ALA A 45 -13.31 -4.32 10.50
C ALA A 45 -13.09 -2.80 10.64
N LEU A 46 -11.99 -2.29 10.09
CA LEU A 46 -11.73 -0.86 9.95
C LEU A 46 -11.33 -0.55 8.50
N PRO A 47 -11.66 0.64 7.98
CA PRO A 47 -11.22 1.07 6.67
C PRO A 47 -9.70 1.06 6.54
N VAL A 48 -9.20 0.46 5.47
CA VAL A 48 -7.78 0.48 5.09
C VAL A 48 -7.69 1.09 3.70
N LYS A 49 -6.98 2.22 3.57
CA LYS A 49 -6.73 2.87 2.29
C LYS A 49 -5.77 2.00 1.45
N PRO A 50 -6.18 1.50 0.29
CA PRO A 50 -5.28 0.74 -0.58
C PRO A 50 -4.37 1.68 -1.37
N VAL A 51 -3.06 1.44 -1.28
CA VAL A 51 -2.03 2.18 -2.01
C VAL A 51 -1.15 1.19 -2.76
N LEU A 52 -1.09 1.31 -4.08
CA LEU A 52 -0.23 0.49 -4.94
C LEU A 52 0.98 1.31 -5.38
N VAL A 53 2.17 0.83 -5.04
CA VAL A 53 3.45 1.40 -5.48
C VAL A 53 3.97 0.58 -6.65
N VAL A 54 4.11 1.22 -7.81
CA VAL A 54 4.56 0.60 -9.06
C VAL A 54 5.90 1.19 -9.53
N PRO A 55 6.70 0.45 -10.31
CA PRO A 55 7.92 0.99 -10.91
C PRO A 55 7.65 2.13 -11.91
N ARG A 56 8.71 2.87 -12.24
CA ARG A 56 8.70 3.91 -13.27
C ARG A 56 8.07 3.43 -14.59
N GLY A 57 7.25 4.30 -15.17
CA GLY A 57 6.58 4.09 -16.45
C GLY A 57 5.35 3.19 -16.36
N GLN A 58 4.97 2.75 -15.15
CA GLN A 58 3.86 1.81 -14.96
C GLN A 58 2.66 2.42 -14.24
N ALA A 59 2.71 3.69 -13.82
CA ALA A 59 1.54 4.36 -13.27
C ALA A 59 0.51 4.61 -14.37
N GLN A 60 -0.38 3.64 -14.58
CA GLN A 60 -1.51 3.71 -15.49
C GLN A 60 -2.82 3.74 -14.72
N ALA A 61 -3.87 4.29 -15.35
CA ALA A 61 -5.21 4.23 -14.79
C ALA A 61 -5.62 2.76 -14.61
N VAL A 62 -5.94 2.37 -13.39
CA VAL A 62 -6.28 0.97 -13.10
C VAL A 62 -7.77 0.78 -13.22
N GLN A 63 -8.17 -0.03 -14.20
CA GLN A 63 -9.57 -0.37 -14.42
C GLN A 63 -10.02 -1.42 -13.40
N GLY A 64 -11.25 -1.29 -12.89
CA GLY A 64 -11.85 -2.28 -12.00
C GLY A 64 -11.39 -2.25 -10.53
N ALA A 65 -10.63 -1.24 -10.11
CA ALA A 65 -10.17 -1.07 -8.73
C ALA A 65 -10.39 0.37 -8.21
N PRO A 66 -11.65 0.84 -8.10
CA PRO A 66 -11.93 2.17 -7.60
C PRO A 66 -11.41 2.33 -6.17
N GLY A 67 -10.81 3.50 -5.88
CA GLY A 67 -10.28 3.82 -4.55
C GLY A 67 -8.85 3.36 -4.26
N VAL A 68 -8.18 2.68 -5.20
CA VAL A 68 -6.74 2.39 -5.09
C VAL A 68 -5.93 3.60 -5.54
N ASP A 69 -5.12 4.14 -4.62
CA ASP A 69 -4.16 5.19 -4.91
C ASP A 69 -2.92 4.56 -5.57
N VAL A 70 -2.51 5.03 -6.75
CA VAL A 70 -1.39 4.45 -7.49
C VAL A 70 -0.24 5.44 -7.53
N LEU A 71 0.90 5.01 -6.98
CA LEU A 71 2.11 5.80 -6.83
C LEU A 71 3.23 5.17 -7.66
N GLU A 72 3.98 6.01 -8.35
CA GLU A 72 5.15 5.60 -9.12
C GLU A 72 6.42 5.80 -8.27
N ASP A 73 7.14 4.72 -7.99
CA ASP A 73 8.48 4.76 -7.38
C ASP A 73 9.53 4.92 -8.50
N VAL A 74 9.71 6.17 -8.93
CA VAL A 74 10.51 6.54 -10.12
C VAL A 74 11.96 6.10 -9.98
N ASP A 75 12.51 6.25 -8.77
CA ASP A 75 13.92 6.02 -8.46
C ASP A 75 14.15 4.66 -7.76
N GLY A 76 13.09 3.88 -7.52
CA GLY A 76 13.16 2.61 -6.78
C GLY A 76 13.48 2.78 -5.29
N LEU A 77 13.44 4.01 -4.77
CA LEU A 77 13.84 4.33 -3.40
C LEU A 77 12.80 3.86 -2.39
N ALA A 78 11.51 3.89 -2.74
CA ALA A 78 10.48 3.36 -1.85
C ALA A 78 10.67 1.86 -1.68
N ALA A 79 10.82 1.12 -2.78
CA ALA A 79 11.04 -0.32 -2.75
C ALA A 79 12.33 -0.68 -2.00
N GLN A 80 13.42 0.07 -2.22
CA GLN A 80 14.68 -0.12 -1.50
C GLN A 80 14.53 0.11 0.01
N ARG A 81 13.94 1.24 0.42
CA ARG A 81 13.79 1.61 1.84
C ARG A 81 12.90 0.65 2.61
N TYR A 82 11.93 0.04 1.93
CA TYR A 82 11.04 -0.96 2.49
C TYR A 82 11.52 -2.40 2.27
N ASP A 83 12.72 -2.66 1.72
CA ASP A 83 13.16 -4.02 1.34
C ASP A 83 12.04 -4.80 0.59
N ALA A 84 11.36 -4.09 -0.32
CA ALA A 84 10.18 -4.60 -0.99
C ALA A 84 10.56 -5.34 -2.27
N LYS A 85 9.94 -6.50 -2.46
CA LYS A 85 9.89 -7.24 -3.72
C LYS A 85 8.47 -7.14 -4.28
N PRO A 86 8.25 -7.39 -5.59
CA PRO A 86 6.90 -7.50 -6.14
C PRO A 86 6.03 -8.45 -5.30
N GLY A 87 4.82 -7.99 -4.93
CA GLY A 87 3.90 -8.67 -4.02
C GLY A 87 4.06 -8.32 -2.55
N THR A 88 5.13 -7.61 -2.15
CA THR A 88 5.34 -7.24 -0.74
C THR A 88 4.26 -6.27 -0.28
N PHE A 89 3.58 -6.62 0.81
CA PHE A 89 2.52 -5.82 1.39
C PHE A 89 2.93 -5.30 2.78
N TYR A 90 2.54 -4.07 3.06
CA TYR A 90 2.68 -3.42 4.35
C TYR A 90 1.33 -2.92 4.84
N LEU A 91 1.01 -3.18 6.10
CA LEU A 91 -0.05 -2.48 6.81
C LEU A 91 0.59 -1.40 7.67
N LEU A 92 0.13 -0.16 7.49
CA LEU A 92 0.54 0.98 8.29
C LEU A 92 -0.64 1.50 9.12
N ARG A 93 -0.33 1.90 10.35
CA ARG A 93 -1.24 2.57 11.29
C ARG A 93 -1.41 4.06 10.94
N PRO A 94 -2.41 4.75 11.50
CA PRO A 94 -2.61 6.20 11.30
C PRO A 94 -1.43 7.08 11.73
N ASP A 95 -0.61 6.60 12.67
CA ASP A 95 0.65 7.24 13.09
C ASP A 95 1.85 6.82 12.22
N GLN A 96 1.58 6.26 11.03
CA GLN A 96 2.55 5.81 10.02
C GLN A 96 3.55 4.76 10.52
N HIS A 97 3.22 4.02 11.59
CA HIS A 97 3.99 2.87 12.01
C HIS A 97 3.59 1.64 11.20
N VAL A 98 4.59 0.84 10.82
CA VAL A 98 4.35 -0.47 10.22
C VAL A 98 3.84 -1.41 11.30
N CYS A 99 2.63 -1.93 11.17
CA CYS A 99 2.08 -2.94 12.09
C CYS A 99 2.17 -4.36 11.53
N ALA A 100 2.27 -4.52 10.21
CA ALA A 100 2.56 -5.80 9.59
C ALA A 100 3.28 -5.67 8.26
N ARG A 101 4.01 -6.73 7.91
CA ARG A 101 4.66 -6.93 6.63
C ARG A 101 4.40 -8.36 6.17
N MET A 102 4.01 -8.51 4.91
CA MET A 102 3.91 -9.81 4.24
C MET A 102 4.73 -9.80 2.96
N ARG A 103 5.36 -10.93 2.63
CA ARG A 103 6.11 -11.07 1.36
C ARG A 103 5.20 -11.22 0.14
N ALA A 104 3.94 -11.61 0.37
CA ALA A 104 2.86 -11.68 -0.61
C ALA A 104 1.58 -11.15 0.03
N LEU A 105 0.68 -10.55 -0.77
CA LEU A 105 -0.63 -10.09 -0.29
C LEU A 105 -1.49 -11.28 0.13
N ASP A 106 -1.97 -11.25 1.36
CA ASP A 106 -2.86 -12.28 1.92
C ASP A 106 -3.97 -11.62 2.74
N ARG A 107 -5.24 -11.78 2.32
CA ARG A 107 -6.39 -11.10 2.93
C ARG A 107 -6.57 -11.47 4.41
N GLN A 108 -6.37 -12.72 4.78
CA GLN A 108 -6.57 -13.16 6.16
C GLN A 108 -5.50 -12.55 7.06
N ALA A 109 -4.24 -12.59 6.64
CA ALA A 109 -3.14 -11.98 7.37
C ALA A 109 -3.31 -10.45 7.53
N VAL A 110 -3.91 -9.77 6.54
CA VAL A 110 -4.25 -8.34 6.66
C VAL A 110 -5.28 -8.13 7.77
N GLY A 111 -6.36 -8.92 7.78
CA GLY A 111 -7.38 -8.87 8.83
C GLY A 111 -6.81 -9.13 10.22
N ASP A 112 -5.99 -10.16 10.36
CA ASP A 112 -5.36 -10.53 11.64
C ASP A 112 -4.39 -9.43 12.12
N ALA A 113 -3.63 -8.82 11.21
CA ALA A 113 -2.75 -7.71 11.52
C ALA A 113 -3.53 -6.48 11.99
N LEU A 114 -4.67 -6.20 11.37
CA LEU A 114 -5.54 -5.10 11.75
C LEU A 114 -6.13 -5.32 13.14
N ALA A 115 -6.66 -6.52 13.43
CA ALA A 115 -7.21 -6.88 14.73
C ALA A 115 -6.14 -6.77 15.85
N ARG A 116 -4.91 -7.23 15.59
CA ARG A 116 -3.79 -7.06 16.54
C ARG A 116 -3.45 -5.58 16.76
N ALA A 117 -3.43 -4.78 15.70
CA ALA A 117 -3.09 -3.35 15.79
C ALA A 117 -4.12 -2.53 16.58
N THR A 118 -5.34 -3.05 16.75
CA THR A 118 -6.44 -2.38 17.47
C THR A 118 -6.84 -3.08 18.77
N CYS A 119 -6.07 -4.08 19.22
CA CYS A 119 -6.40 -4.89 20.40
C CYS A 119 -7.80 -5.55 20.32
N ALA A 120 -8.22 -5.94 19.11
CA ALA A 120 -9.48 -6.64 18.84
C ALA A 120 -9.27 -8.14 18.53
N ALA A 121 -8.07 -8.66 18.83
CA ALA A 121 -7.67 -10.05 18.64
C ALA A 121 -7.97 -10.90 19.89
#